data_AF-A0A3E0AG77-F1
#
_entry.id   AF-A0A3E0AG77-F1
#
_cell.length_a   1.000
_cell.length_b   1.000
_cell.length_c   1.000
_cell.angle_alpha   90.00
_cell.angle_beta   90.00
_cell.angle_gamma   90.00
#
_symmetry.space_group_name_H-M   'P 1'
#
loop_
_entity.id
_entity.type
_entity.pdbx_description
1 polymer ?
#
loop_
_entity_poly.entity_id
_entity_poly.type
_entity_poly.pdbx_seq_one_letter_code
_entity_poly.pdbx_strand_id
1 'polypeptide(L)'
;MEKTTLRILQNGRIIFQSEKRWLMPLFDFEEYLHDHPQDTAALEFHDKVIGKAAALLMIRLGAAGVHGDVMSRLACGILDHHAIPYTYKTLVDRIDCQTEQILLEIDDPESAYAILAERAHRSAS
;
A
#
# COMPACT_ATOMS: atom_id res chain seq x y z
N MET A 1 1.46 -10.34 -20.20
CA MET A 1 1.39 -10.36 -18.73
C MET A 1 1.42 -8.92 -18.28
N GLU A 2 0.30 -8.36 -17.84
CA GLU A 2 0.23 -6.95 -17.44
C GLU A 2 1.20 -6.70 -16.29
N LYS A 3 2.07 -5.70 -16.48
CA LYS A 3 3.02 -5.25 -15.47
C LYS A 3 2.24 -4.84 -14.22
N THR A 4 2.75 -5.18 -13.04
CA THR A 4 2.20 -4.66 -11.78
C THR A 4 2.38 -3.16 -11.80
N THR A 5 1.29 -2.40 -11.65
CA THR A 5 1.32 -0.94 -11.70
C THR A 5 0.57 -0.39 -10.50
N LEU A 6 1.28 0.31 -9.61
CA LEU A 6 0.67 1.18 -8.62
C LEU A 6 0.25 2.48 -9.32
N ARG A 7 -0.97 2.96 -9.04
CA ARG A 7 -1.46 4.27 -9.44
C ARG A 7 -2.05 4.97 -8.22
N ILE A 8 -1.68 6.23 -8.02
CA ILE A 8 -2.30 7.10 -7.02
C ILE A 8 -3.14 8.12 -7.76
N LEU A 9 -4.41 8.17 -7.41
CA LEU A 9 -5.35 9.14 -7.95
C LEU A 9 -5.69 10.17 -6.89
N GLN A 10 -5.92 11.39 -7.33
CA GLN A 10 -6.51 12.46 -6.52
C GLN A 10 -7.61 13.11 -7.36
N ASN A 11 -8.83 13.14 -6.83
CA ASN A 11 -10.01 13.66 -7.55
C ASN A 11 -10.18 13.03 -8.96
N GLY A 12 -9.96 11.72 -9.06
CA GLY A 12 -10.07 10.96 -10.32
C GLY A 12 -8.93 11.17 -11.33
N ARG A 13 -7.88 11.94 -10.98
CA ARG A 13 -6.69 12.15 -11.83
C ARG A 13 -5.49 11.40 -11.29
N ILE A 14 -4.75 10.71 -12.15
CA ILE A 14 -3.50 10.04 -11.74
C ILE A 14 -2.43 11.12 -11.46
N ILE A 15 -1.94 11.15 -10.23
CA ILE A 15 -0.85 12.05 -9.81
C ILE A 15 0.50 11.32 -9.72
N PHE A 16 0.47 10.01 -9.52
CA PHE A 16 1.66 9.16 -9.43
C PHE A 16 1.37 7.77 -10.01
N GLN A 17 2.37 7.19 -10.66
CA GLN A 17 2.32 5.81 -11.12
C GLN A 17 3.71 5.19 -11.12
N SER A 18 3.80 3.89 -10.83
CA SER A 18 5.06 3.16 -10.86
C SER A 18 4.84 1.68 -11.22
N GLU A 19 5.73 1.15 -12.04
CA GLU A 19 5.78 -0.28 -12.43
C GLU A 19 6.88 -1.05 -11.66
N LYS A 20 7.47 -0.43 -10.62
CA LYS A 20 8.50 -1.10 -9.81
C LYS A 20 7.87 -2.28 -9.07
N ARG A 21 8.73 -3.25 -8.73
CA ARG A 21 8.30 -4.49 -8.07
C ARG A 21 8.22 -4.31 -6.57
N TRP A 22 7.48 -5.24 -5.93
CA TRP A 22 7.33 -5.29 -4.49
C TRP A 22 6.77 -3.95 -3.97
N LEU A 23 7.13 -3.53 -2.75
CA LEU A 23 6.63 -2.30 -2.13
C LEU A 23 7.37 -1.04 -2.57
N MET A 24 8.34 -1.16 -3.49
CA MET A 24 9.12 -0.02 -3.99
C MET A 24 8.28 1.14 -4.54
N PRO A 25 7.16 0.90 -5.27
CA PRO A 25 6.27 1.97 -5.69
C PRO A 25 5.72 2.85 -4.56
N LEU A 26 5.41 2.26 -3.40
CA LEU A 26 4.86 2.99 -2.25
C LEU A 26 5.94 3.84 -1.57
N PHE A 27 7.15 3.31 -1.49
CA PHE A 27 8.32 4.03 -1.02
C PHE A 27 8.73 5.18 -1.94
N ASP A 28 8.68 4.98 -3.26
CA ASP A 28 8.89 6.06 -4.22
C ASP A 28 7.80 7.14 -4.09
N PHE A 29 6.56 6.74 -3.79
CA PHE A 29 5.46 7.68 -3.60
C PHE A 29 5.63 8.51 -2.32
N GLU A 30 6.17 7.93 -1.25
CA GLU A 30 6.55 8.67 -0.04
C GLU A 30 7.58 9.76 -0.34
N GLU A 31 8.64 9.44 -1.09
CA GLU A 31 9.62 10.43 -1.55
C GLU A 31 8.96 11.51 -2.41
N TYR A 32 8.05 11.11 -3.31
CA TYR A 32 7.31 12.04 -4.14
C TYR A 32 6.49 13.05 -3.30
N LEU A 33 5.85 12.59 -2.21
CA LEU A 33 5.08 13.46 -1.31
C LEU A 33 5.95 14.49 -0.58
N HIS A 34 7.23 14.18 -0.34
CA HIS A 34 8.17 15.13 0.26
C HIS A 34 8.40 16.34 -0.66
N ASP A 35 8.61 16.10 -1.95
CA ASP A 35 8.84 17.14 -2.94
C ASP A 35 7.53 17.80 -3.43
N HIS A 36 6.41 17.10 -3.30
CA HIS A 36 5.09 17.52 -3.80
C HIS A 36 4.02 17.29 -2.73
N PRO A 37 3.94 18.12 -1.67
CA PRO A 37 2.93 17.97 -0.63
C PRO A 37 1.51 17.89 -1.21
N GLN A 38 0.81 16.81 -0.89
CA GLN A 38 -0.57 16.58 -1.32
C GLN A 38 -1.52 16.59 -0.12
N ASP A 39 -2.76 16.99 -0.37
CA ASP A 39 -3.85 16.65 0.55
C ASP A 39 -4.09 15.14 0.47
N THR A 40 -3.72 14.44 1.55
CA THR A 40 -3.83 12.98 1.64
C THR A 40 -5.29 12.52 1.76
N ALA A 41 -6.20 13.40 2.21
CA ALA A 41 -7.61 13.06 2.42
C ALA A 41 -8.39 12.71 1.13
N ALA A 42 -7.79 12.89 -0.04
CA ALA A 42 -8.38 12.57 -1.34
C ALA A 42 -7.54 11.57 -2.16
N LEU A 43 -6.60 10.84 -1.54
CA LEU A 43 -5.73 9.90 -2.25
C LEU A 43 -6.36 8.51 -2.36
N GLU A 44 -6.59 8.08 -3.59
CA GLU A 44 -7.06 6.74 -3.93
C GLU A 44 -5.91 5.89 -4.47
N PHE A 45 -5.64 4.77 -3.82
CA PHE A 45 -4.53 3.87 -4.15
C PHE A 45 -5.06 2.70 -4.98
N HIS A 46 -4.54 2.54 -6.19
CA HIS A 46 -4.90 1.43 -7.07
C HIS A 46 -3.67 0.57 -7.33
N ASP A 47 -3.71 -0.68 -6.89
CA ASP A 47 -2.62 -1.63 -7.10
C ASP A 47 -3.18 -2.98 -7.59
N LYS A 48 -2.33 -3.76 -8.25
CA LYS A 48 -2.70 -5.08 -8.75
C LYS A 48 -2.78 -6.11 -7.63
N VAL A 49 -1.89 -6.04 -6.64
CA VAL A 49 -1.84 -7.02 -5.55
C VAL A 49 -1.68 -6.29 -4.22
N ILE A 50 -2.68 -6.42 -3.34
CA ILE A 50 -2.70 -5.76 -2.04
C ILE A 50 -2.74 -6.83 -0.95
N GLY A 51 -1.55 -7.06 -0.38
CA GLY A 51 -1.37 -7.81 0.86
C GLY A 51 -1.31 -6.88 2.07
N LYS A 52 -1.25 -7.45 3.29
CA LYS A 52 -1.22 -6.69 4.55
C LYS A 52 -0.12 -5.61 4.57
N ALA A 53 1.06 -5.94 4.06
CA ALA A 53 2.20 -5.02 3.99
C ALA A 53 1.90 -3.77 3.16
N ALA A 54 1.31 -3.96 1.97
CA ALA A 54 0.94 -2.86 1.09
C ALA A 54 -0.16 -2.01 1.74
N ALA A 55 -1.18 -2.65 2.33
CA ALA A 55 -2.26 -1.96 3.01
C ALA A 55 -1.76 -1.08 4.17
N LEU A 56 -0.84 -1.59 5.02
CA LEU A 56 -0.24 -0.81 6.11
C LEU A 56 0.53 0.42 5.61
N LEU A 57 1.32 0.27 4.54
CA LEU A 57 2.00 1.40 3.91
C LEU A 57 1.01 2.42 3.32
N MET A 58 -0.05 1.95 2.65
CA MET A 58 -1.09 2.82 2.10
C MET A 58 -1.82 3.61 3.19
N ILE A 59 -2.15 2.97 4.32
CA ILE A 59 -2.73 3.63 5.51
C ILE A 59 -1.78 4.71 6.02
N ARG A 60 -0.49 4.39 6.20
CA ARG A 60 0.51 5.35 6.67
C ARG A 60 0.67 6.54 5.74
N LEU A 61 0.59 6.32 4.43
CA LEU A 61 0.67 7.36 3.40
C LEU A 61 -0.65 8.14 3.24
N GLY A 62 -1.64 7.88 4.09
CA GLY A 62 -2.88 8.62 4.16
C GLY A 62 -3.88 8.25 3.07
N ALA A 63 -3.97 6.98 2.68
CA ALA A 63 -4.99 6.53 1.73
C ALA A 63 -6.40 6.87 2.21
N ALA A 64 -7.17 7.59 1.38
CA ALA A 64 -8.60 7.81 1.56
C ALA A 64 -9.44 6.65 1.02
N GLY A 65 -8.86 5.83 0.14
CA GLY A 65 -9.48 4.63 -0.38
C GLY A 65 -8.49 3.77 -1.14
N VAL A 66 -8.78 2.47 -1.22
CA VAL A 66 -7.89 1.48 -1.83
C VAL A 66 -8.65 0.57 -2.81
N HIS A 67 -8.05 0.30 -3.97
CA HIS A 67 -8.53 -0.67 -4.95
C HIS A 67 -7.46 -1.69 -5.30
N GLY A 68 -7.78 -2.97 -5.12
CA GLY A 68 -6.90 -4.09 -5.48
C GLY A 68 -7.47 -4.98 -6.58
N ASP A 69 -6.71 -5.33 -7.62
CA ASP A 69 -7.15 -6.41 -8.51
C ASP A 69 -7.22 -7.74 -7.74
N VAL A 70 -6.20 -8.02 -6.93
CA VAL A 70 -6.15 -9.12 -5.97
C VAL A 70 -5.89 -8.56 -4.58
N MET A 71 -6.71 -8.92 -3.60
CA MET A 71 -6.58 -8.48 -2.22
C MET A 71 -6.57 -9.68 -1.27
N SER A 72 -5.74 -9.65 -0.22
CA SER A 72 -5.76 -10.69 0.82
C SER A 72 -6.77 -10.39 1.92
N ARG A 73 -7.27 -11.43 2.60
CA ARG A 73 -8.10 -11.23 3.81
C ARG A 73 -7.38 -10.46 4.91
N LEU A 74 -6.06 -10.62 5.01
CA LEU A 74 -5.24 -9.84 5.96
C LEU A 74 -5.23 -8.36 5.60
N ALA A 75 -5.18 -8.02 4.31
CA ALA A 75 -5.32 -6.63 3.85
C ALA A 75 -6.71 -6.08 4.16
N CYS A 76 -7.78 -6.83 3.92
CA CYS A 76 -9.14 -6.43 4.29
C CYS A 76 -9.26 -6.13 5.79
N GLY A 77 -8.79 -7.05 6.64
CA GLY A 77 -8.86 -6.89 8.09
C GLY A 77 -8.14 -5.65 8.60
N ILE A 78 -6.97 -5.32 8.03
CA ILE A 78 -6.25 -4.11 8.45
C ILE A 78 -6.89 -2.84 7.92
N LEU A 79 -7.43 -2.84 6.69
CA LEU A 79 -8.16 -1.70 6.15
C LEU A 79 -9.45 -1.44 6.93
N ASP A 80 -10.19 -2.49 7.29
CA ASP A 80 -11.37 -2.40 8.15
C ASP A 80 -11.02 -1.85 9.54
N HIS A 81 -9.92 -2.32 10.15
CA HIS A 81 -9.46 -1.84 11.45
C HIS A 81 -9.16 -0.34 11.47
N HIS A 82 -8.55 0.16 10.38
CA HIS A 82 -8.21 1.58 10.21
C HIS A 82 -9.31 2.38 9.51
N ALA A 83 -10.49 1.80 9.31
CA ALA A 83 -11.65 2.41 8.65
C ALA A 83 -11.37 2.98 7.26
N ILE A 84 -10.48 2.34 6.49
CA ILE A 84 -10.17 2.73 5.11
C ILE A 84 -11.12 1.99 4.15
N PRO A 85 -11.93 2.71 3.35
CA PRO A 85 -12.75 2.11 2.32
C PRO A 85 -11.90 1.35 1.29
N TYR A 86 -12.35 0.17 0.90
CA TYR A 86 -11.66 -0.60 -0.13
C TYR A 86 -12.59 -1.35 -1.07
N THR A 87 -12.07 -1.62 -2.26
CA THR A 87 -12.71 -2.49 -3.26
C THR A 87 -11.69 -3.44 -3.85
N TYR A 88 -12.16 -4.59 -4.35
CA TYR A 88 -11.30 -5.55 -5.01
C TYR A 88 -12.01 -6.30 -6.14
N LYS A 89 -11.24 -6.84 -7.09
CA LYS A 89 -11.80 -7.78 -8.09
C LYS A 89 -11.77 -9.23 -7.59
N THR A 90 -10.68 -9.65 -6.95
CA THR A 90 -10.49 -11.01 -6.42
C THR A 90 -10.02 -10.96 -4.98
N LEU A 91 -10.70 -11.69 -4.09
CA LEU A 91 -10.27 -11.90 -2.71
C LEU A 91 -9.59 -13.26 -2.57
N VAL A 92 -8.44 -13.28 -1.92
CA VAL A 92 -7.72 -14.51 -1.58
C VAL A 92 -7.46 -14.58 -0.08
N ASP A 93 -7.26 -15.78 0.46
CA ASP A 93 -7.00 -15.94 1.89
C ASP A 93 -5.66 -15.30 2.30
N ARG A 94 -4.64 -15.43 1.45
CA ARG A 94 -3.30 -14.87 1.64
C ARG A 94 -2.57 -14.66 0.31
N ILE A 95 -1.70 -13.66 0.24
CA ILE A 95 -0.65 -13.62 -0.77
C ILE A 95 0.53 -14.44 -0.26
N ASP A 96 1.05 -15.33 -1.11
CA ASP A 96 2.21 -16.15 -0.76
C ASP A 96 3.49 -15.30 -0.83
N CYS A 97 3.74 -14.56 0.25
CA CYS A 97 4.87 -13.65 0.38
C CYS A 97 5.46 -13.73 1.79
N GLN A 98 6.78 -13.84 1.89
CA GLN A 98 7.50 -13.82 3.18
C GLN A 98 7.19 -12.54 3.98
N THR A 99 7.02 -11.41 3.30
CA THR A 99 6.69 -10.13 3.95
C THR A 99 5.30 -10.15 4.59
N GLU A 100 4.32 -10.85 4.00
CA GLU A 100 2.98 -10.97 4.56
C GLU A 100 2.97 -11.81 5.84
N GLN A 101 3.86 -12.80 5.94
CA GLN A 101 4.02 -13.62 7.15
C GLN A 101 4.67 -12.84 8.30
N ILE A 102 5.67 -12.01 8.01
CA ILE A 102 6.36 -11.20 9.03
C ILE A 102 5.39 -10.25 9.71
N LEU A 103 4.45 -9.69 8.95
CA LEU A 103 3.51 -8.69 9.45
C LEU A 103 2.22 -9.29 10.03
N LEU A 104 2.12 -10.62 10.16
CA LEU A 104 0.88 -11.29 10.57
C LEU A 104 0.28 -10.70 11.86
N GLU A 105 1.13 -10.41 12.85
CA GLU A 105 0.75 -9.87 14.17
C GLU A 105 1.00 -8.36 14.31
N ILE A 106 1.37 -7.67 13.22
CA ILE A 106 1.67 -6.23 13.23
C ILE A 106 0.54 -5.47 12.55
N ASP A 107 -0.16 -4.65 13.33
CA ASP A 107 -1.31 -3.85 12.87
C ASP A 107 -1.03 -2.33 12.90
N ASP A 108 0.07 -1.92 13.53
CA ASP A 108 0.48 -0.52 13.59
C ASP A 108 1.25 -0.13 12.30
N PRO A 109 0.79 0.88 11.53
CA PRO A 109 1.41 1.27 10.27
C PRO A 109 2.86 1.76 10.41
N GLU A 110 3.20 2.46 11.49
CA GLU A 110 4.57 2.96 11.71
C GLU A 110 5.54 1.81 12.05
N SER A 111 5.11 0.88 12.91
CA SER A 111 5.87 -0.33 13.23
C SER A 111 6.12 -1.18 11.99
N ALA A 112 5.10 -1.32 11.13
CA ALA A 112 5.24 -2.01 9.85
C ALA A 112 6.22 -1.29 8.92
N TYR A 113 6.12 0.03 8.82
CA TYR A 113 7.03 0.83 7.99
C TYR A 113 8.50 0.62 8.38
N ALA A 114 8.83 0.66 9.68
CA ALA A 114 10.21 0.47 10.15
C ALA A 114 10.81 -0.87 9.66
N ILE A 115 10.05 -1.96 9.76
CA ILE A 115 10.46 -3.30 9.31
C ILE A 115 10.59 -3.35 7.79
N LEU A 116 9.65 -2.73 7.07
CA LEU A 116 9.63 -2.74 5.62
C LEU A 116 10.75 -1.89 5.02
N ALA A 117 11.06 -0.74 5.62
CA ALA A 117 12.15 0.15 5.21
C ALA A 117 13.51 -0.54 5.36
N GLU A 118 13.74 -1.22 6.48
CA GLU A 118 14.96 -2.02 6.69
C GLU A 118 15.13 -3.08 5.60
N ARG A 119 14.05 -3.81 5.28
CA ARG A 119 14.04 -4.82 4.20
C ARG A 119 14.21 -4.22 2.81
N ALA A 120 13.82 -2.97 2.60
CA ALA A 120 14.06 -2.23 1.37
C ALA A 120 15.49 -1.70 1.25
N HIS A 121 16.35 -1.97 2.24
CA HIS A 121 17.68 -1.36 2.39
C HIS A 121 17.62 0.18 2.44
N ARG A 122 16.57 0.72 3.04
CA ARG A 122 16.39 2.15 3.30
C ARG A 122 16.67 2.43 4.77
N SER A 123 17.45 3.47 5.06
CA SER A 123 17.60 3.96 6.43
C SER A 123 16.27 4.61 6.85
N ALA A 124 15.69 4.19 7.98
CA ALA A 124 14.56 4.90 8.58
C ALA A 124 15.02 6.34 8.88
N SER A 125 14.47 7.30 8.14
CA SER A 125 14.77 8.73 8.25
C SER A 125 13.94 9.39 9.34
#